data_AF-A0A174HU42-F1
#
_entry.id   AF-A0A174HU42-F1
#
_cell.length_a   1.000
_cell.length_b   1.000
_cell.length_c   1.000
_cell.angle_alpha   90.00
_cell.angle_beta   90.00
_cell.angle_gamma   90.00
#
_symmetry.space_group_name_H-M   'P 1'
#
loop_
_entity.id
_entity.type
_entity.pdbx_description
1 polymer ?
#
loop_
_entity_poly.entity_id
_entity_poly.type
_entity_poly.pdbx_seq_one_letter_code
_entity_poly.pdbx_strand_id
1 'polypeptide(L)' 'MPEISLFYGIRVTMYYNDHMPPHFHAEYNGHKALVDINNIQVIRGSLPNK' A
#
# COMPACT_ATOMS: atom_id res chain seq x y z
N MET A 1 3.09 5.92 9.36
CA MET A 1 2.06 5.63 8.37
C MET A 1 0.83 6.39 8.81
N PRO A 2 0.76 7.71 8.59
CA PRO A 2 -0.55 8.33 8.48
C PRO A 2 -1.40 7.51 7.51
N GLU A 3 -2.61 7.18 7.95
CA GLU A 3 -3.64 6.67 7.06
C GLU A 3 -4.13 7.83 6.21
N ILE A 4 -4.07 7.65 4.89
CA ILE A 4 -4.49 8.66 3.93
C ILE A 4 -5.83 8.30 3.26
N SER A 5 -6.23 7.04 3.33
CA SER A 5 -7.51 6.56 2.83
C SER A 5 -7.88 5.20 3.44
N LEU A 6 -9.18 4.97 3.60
CA LEU A 6 -9.76 3.70 4.00
C LEU A 6 -11.02 3.46 3.18
N PHE A 7 -11.04 2.39 2.38
CA PHE A 7 -12.18 2.04 1.52
C PHE A 7 -12.25 0.52 1.33
N TYR A 8 -13.46 -0.05 1.31
CA TYR A 8 -13.68 -1.51 1.21
C TYR A 8 -12.86 -2.36 2.21
N GLY A 9 -12.49 -1.79 3.37
CA GLY A 9 -11.62 -2.43 4.36
C GLY A 9 -10.13 -2.44 3.99
N ILE A 10 -9.74 -1.81 2.89
CA ILE A 10 -8.35 -1.61 2.46
C ILE A 10 -7.83 -0.32 3.09
N ARG A 11 -6.85 -0.46 3.98
CA ARG A 11 -6.16 0.67 4.60
C ARG A 11 -4.98 1.09 3.74
N VAL A 12 -4.95 2.35 3.31
CA VAL A 12 -3.84 2.94 2.54
C VAL A 12 -3.05 3.90 3.42
N THR A 13 -1.74 3.69 3.46
CA THR A 13 -0.83 4.50 4.27
C THR A 13 0.43 4.88 3.51
N MET A 14 1.05 5.99 3.88
CA MET A 14 2.31 6.47 3.29
C MET A 14 3.23 6.98 4.41
N TYR A 15 4.54 6.76 4.30
CA TYR A 15 5.55 7.32 5.21
C TYR A 15 6.30 8.46 4.53
N TYR A 16 6.54 9.56 5.24
CA TYR A 16 7.34 10.68 4.73
C TYR A 16 8.84 10.34 4.58
N ASN A 17 9.33 9.36 5.33
CA ASN A 17 10.73 8.93 5.37
C ASN A 17 10.92 7.53 4.77
N ASP A 18 10.03 7.11 3.86
CA ASP A 18 10.25 5.88 3.11
C ASP A 18 11.24 6.09 1.97
N HIS A 19 11.80 4.99 1.46
CA HIS A 19 12.84 5.04 0.44
C HIS A 19 12.26 4.89 -0.98
N MET A 20 13.06 5.26 -1.98
CA MET A 20 12.70 5.09 -3.39
C MET A 20 12.43 3.62 -3.75
N PRO A 21 11.53 3.35 -4.71
CA PRO A 21 10.74 4.32 -5.48
C PRO A 21 9.54 4.88 -4.68
N PRO A 22 8.92 5.99 -5.11
CA PRO A 22 7.68 6.49 -4.51
C PRO A 22 6.59 5.41 -4.47
N HIS A 23 6.13 5.08 -3.27
CA HIS A 23 5.18 3.99 -3.07
C HIS A 23 4.20 4.30 -1.94
N PHE A 24 3.09 3.56 -1.92
CA PHE A 24 2.19 3.50 -0.77
C PHE A 24 2.04 2.05 -0.29
N HIS A 25 1.60 1.91 0.95
CA HIS A 25 1.30 0.63 1.56
C HIS A 25 -0.20 0.43 1.59
N ALA A 26 -0.65 -0.71 1.08
CA ALA A 26 -2.03 -1.17 1.16
C ALA A 26 -2.10 -2.37 2.11
N GLU A 27 -3.09 -2.37 2.99
CA GLU A 27 -3.35 -3.48 3.91
C GLU A 27 -4.81 -3.91 3.84
N TYR A 28 -5.04 -5.21 3.69
CA TYR A 28 -6.38 -5.81 3.66
C TYR A 28 -6.35 -7.18 4.33
N ASN A 29 -7.28 -7.41 5.27
CA ASN A 29 -7.41 -8.68 5.98
C ASN A 29 -6.06 -9.19 6.54
N GLY A 30 -5.27 -8.30 7.14
CA GLY A 30 -3.92 -8.58 7.68
C GLY A 30 -2.80 -8.76 6.64
N HIS A 31 -3.11 -8.78 5.35
CA HIS A 31 -2.14 -8.89 4.26
C HIS A 31 -1.68 -7.50 3.81
N LYS A 32 -0.42 -7.39 3.40
CA LYS A 32 0.19 -6.13 3.00
C LYS A 32 0.75 -6.20 1.59
N ALA A 33 0.55 -5.12 0.83
CA ALA A 33 1.15 -4.90 -0.47
C ALA A 33 1.78 -3.51 -0.52
N LEU A 34 2.91 -3.41 -1.20
CA LEU A 34 3.63 -2.18 -1.46
C LEU A 34 3.51 -1.86 -2.94
N VAL A 35 2.89 -0.73 -3.24
CA VAL A 35 2.49 -0.36 -4.61
C VAL A 35 3.30 0.84 -5.06
N ASP A 36 4.05 0.69 -6.14
CA ASP A 36 4.77 1.78 -6.80
C ASP A 36 3.76 2.73 -7.45
N ILE A 37 3.91 4.02 -7.15
CA ILE A 37 2.97 5.06 -7.61
C ILE A 37 3.18 5.37 -9.09
N ASN A 38 4.41 5.32 -9.57
CA ASN A 38 4.73 5.75 -10.94
C ASN A 38 4.20 4.77 -12.00
N ASN A 39 4.27 3.47 -11.72
CA ASN A 39 3.91 2.42 -12.67
C ASN A 39 2.66 1.63 -12.25
N ILE A 40 2.07 1.91 -11.08
CA ILE A 40 0.87 1.24 -10.55
C ILE A 40 1.07 -0.28 -10.50
N GLN A 41 2.20 -0.69 -9.95
CA GLN A 41 2.58 -2.10 -9.84
C GLN A 41 2.85 -2.47 -8.39
N VAL A 42 2.46 -3.70 -8.02
CA VAL A 42 2.83 -4.27 -6.73
C VAL A 42 4.31 -4.65 -6.80
N ILE A 43 5.14 -3.97 -6.01
CA ILE A 43 6.58 -4.22 -5.95
C ILE A 43 6.97 -5.10 -4.75
N ARG A 44 6.07 -5.30 -3.77
CA ARG A 44 6.25 -6.25 -2.68
C ARG A 44 4.92 -6.70 -2.09
N GLY A 45 4.84 -7.96 -1.68
CA GLY A 45 3.66 -8.52 -1.02
C GLY A 45 2.49 -8.72 -1.97
N SER A 46 1.29 -8.86 -1.41
CA SER A 46 0.06 -9.11 -2.17
C SER A 46 -1.16 -8.88 -1.27
N LEU A 47 -2.29 -8.55 -1.88
CA LEU A 47 -3.59 -8.60 -1.21
C LEU A 47 -4.37 -9.84 -1.70
N PRO A 48 -5.16 -10.48 -0.83
CA PRO A 48 -6.03 -11.57 -1.25
C PRO A 48 -7.11 -11.04 -2.21
N ASN A 49 -7.57 -11.91 -3.11
CA ASN A 49 -8.58 -11.58 -4.12
C ASN A 49 -10.03 -11.78 -3.63
N LYS A 50 -10.23 -12.03 -2.33
CA LYS A 50 -11.51 -12.35 -1.70
C LYS A 50 -11.55 -11.85 -0.26
#